data_AF-A0A024GZL2-F1
#
_entry.id   AF-A0A024GZL2-F1
#
_cell.length_a   1.000
_cell.length_b   1.000
_cell.length_c   1.000
_cell.angle_alpha   90.00
_cell.angle_beta   90.00
_cell.angle_gamma   90.00
#
_symmetry.space_group_name_H-M   'P 1'
#
loop_
_entity.id
_entity.type
_entity.pdbx_description
1 polymer ?
#
loop_
_entity_poly.entity_id
_entity_poly.type
_entity_poly.pdbx_seq_one_letter_code
_entity_poly.pdbx_strand_id
1 'polypeptide(L)'
;MPGWYDDWVFLEQQRLRNLRLRAFLTLARRWIDEGNVHKAVEAAEGALELEPLNESAVALLINAELKSGNRARALRTFQAFRTHLGVELGIEPSEHLARVAERINSNRT
;
A
#
# COMPACT_ATOMS: atom_id res chain seq x y z
N MET A 1 2.78 15.51 38.31
CA MET A 1 2.33 14.28 37.61
C MET A 1 2.77 14.35 36.15
N PRO A 2 3.59 13.42 35.63
CA PRO A 2 4.17 13.51 34.28
C PRO A 2 3.49 12.64 33.18
N GLY A 3 2.65 11.65 33.50
CA GLY A 3 2.14 10.69 32.50
C GLY A 3 1.10 11.24 31.50
N TRP A 4 0.37 12.30 31.85
CA TRP A 4 -0.70 12.83 30.99
C TRP A 4 -0.15 13.49 29.72
N TYR A 5 1.07 14.03 29.78
CA TYR A 5 1.68 14.72 28.64
C TYR A 5 2.13 13.74 27.56
N ASP A 6 2.65 12.58 27.96
CA ASP A 6 3.13 11.57 27.02
C ASP A 6 1.98 10.84 26.30
N ASP A 7 0.86 10.62 27.00
CA ASP A 7 -0.32 9.94 26.44
C ASP A 7 -1.00 10.77 25.34
N TRP A 8 -1.18 12.08 25.54
CA TRP A 8 -1.80 12.93 24.52
C TRP A 8 -0.89 13.10 23.28
N VAL A 9 0.43 13.21 23.48
CA VAL A 9 1.40 13.32 22.39
C VAL A 9 1.37 12.05 21.53
N PHE A 10 1.38 10.88 22.16
CA PHE A 10 1.31 9.61 21.45
C PHE A 10 0.00 9.45 20.66
N LEU A 11 -1.14 9.75 21.28
CA LEU A 11 -2.45 9.69 20.62
C LEU A 11 -2.53 10.62 19.40
N GLU A 12 -2.00 11.84 19.52
CA GLU A 12 -2.02 12.80 18.41
C GLU A 12 -1.07 12.38 17.27
N GLN A 13 0.11 11.83 17.59
CA GLN A 13 1.00 11.25 16.58
C GLN A 13 0.32 10.11 15.82
N GLN A 14 -0.36 9.20 16.52
CA GLN A 14 -1.12 8.12 15.88
C GLN A 14 -2.26 8.67 15.00
N ARG A 15 -2.97 9.70 15.48
CA ARG A 15 -4.04 10.37 14.71
C ARG A 15 -3.51 10.98 13.41
N LEU A 16 -2.40 11.71 13.48
CA LEU A 16 -1.77 12.35 12.32
C LEU A 16 -1.21 11.31 11.34
N ARG A 17 -0.59 10.24 11.85
CA ARG A 17 -0.10 9.12 11.03
C ARG A 17 -1.25 8.45 10.27
N ASN A 18 -2.37 8.18 10.95
CA ASN A 18 -3.57 7.61 10.33
C ASN A 18 -4.20 8.54 9.30
N LEU A 19 -4.24 9.85 9.56
CA LEU A 19 -4.75 10.84 8.60
C LEU A 19 -3.88 10.88 7.34
N ARG A 20 -2.56 10.89 7.50
CA ARG A 20 -1.61 10.88 6.39
C ARG A 20 -1.73 9.60 5.56
N LEU A 21 -1.84 8.44 6.21
CA LEU A 21 -2.09 7.17 5.53
C LEU A 21 -3.35 7.21 4.67
N ARG A 22 -4.48 7.67 5.23
CA ARG A 22 -5.74 7.79 4.50
C ARG A 22 -5.64 8.76 3.33
N ALA A 23 -4.92 9.87 3.50
CA ALA A 23 -4.69 10.83 2.43
C ALA A 23 -3.91 10.20 1.27
N PHE A 24 -2.82 9.47 1.56
CA PHE A 24 -2.05 8.77 0.53
C PHE A 24 -2.87 7.72 -0.20
N LEU A 25 -3.63 6.87 0.51
CA LEU A 25 -4.49 5.87 -0.12
C LEU A 25 -5.53 6.53 -1.06
N THR A 26 -6.11 7.64 -0.63
CA THR A 26 -7.10 8.39 -1.41
C THR A 26 -6.49 9.02 -2.65
N LEU A 27 -5.32 9.65 -2.51
CA LEU A 27 -4.59 10.27 -3.62
C LEU A 27 -4.11 9.23 -4.63
N ALA A 28 -3.56 8.10 -4.17
CA ALA A 28 -3.15 7.01 -5.04
C ALA A 28 -4.32 6.49 -5.88
N ARG A 29 -5.48 6.24 -5.25
CA ARG A 29 -6.70 5.84 -5.98
C ARG A 29 -7.07 6.86 -7.04
N ARG A 30 -7.17 8.14 -6.65
CA ARG A 30 -7.55 9.23 -7.54
C ARG A 30 -6.60 9.37 -8.74
N TRP A 31 -5.29 9.31 -8.49
CA TRP A 31 -4.30 9.41 -9.57
C TRP A 31 -4.26 8.20 -10.48
N ILE A 32 -4.57 7.00 -9.97
CA ILE A 32 -4.81 5.84 -10.83
C ILE A 32 -5.99 6.16 -11.75
N ASP A 33 -7.12 6.62 -11.23
CA ASP A 33 -8.32 6.89 -12.02
C ASP A 33 -8.07 7.98 -13.09
N GLU A 34 -7.35 9.05 -12.73
CA GLU A 34 -6.92 10.12 -13.64
C GLU A 34 -5.81 9.69 -14.63
N GLY A 35 -5.22 8.50 -14.47
CA GLY A 35 -4.13 8.00 -15.32
C GLY A 35 -2.75 8.58 -14.99
N ASN A 36 -2.62 9.35 -13.91
CA ASN A 36 -1.34 9.86 -13.43
C ASN A 36 -0.60 8.79 -12.61
N VAL A 37 -0.12 7.76 -13.32
CA VAL A 37 0.48 6.56 -12.71
C VAL A 37 1.72 6.85 -11.88
N HIS A 38 2.50 7.89 -12.22
CA HIS A 38 3.71 8.24 -11.46
C HIS A 38 3.37 8.75 -10.05
N LYS A 39 2.45 9.72 -9.95
CA LYS A 39 1.97 10.23 -8.65
C LYS A 39 1.27 9.15 -7.85
N ALA A 40 0.54 8.25 -8.52
CA ALA A 40 -0.11 7.12 -7.86
C ALA A 40 0.91 6.19 -7.17
N VAL A 41 2.03 5.90 -7.83
CA VAL A 41 3.14 5.12 -7.25
C VAL A 41 3.70 5.85 -6.04
N GLU A 42 4.03 7.14 -6.15
CA GLU A 42 4.59 7.92 -5.04
C GLU A 42 3.66 7.94 -3.81
N ALA A 43 2.36 8.13 -4.00
CA ALA A 43 1.41 8.08 -2.88
C ALA A 43 1.30 6.67 -2.28
N ALA A 44 1.27 5.62 -3.10
CA ALA A 44 1.18 4.26 -2.59
C ALA A 44 2.44 3.86 -1.80
N GLU A 45 3.62 4.26 -2.27
CA GLU A 45 4.90 4.09 -1.56
C GLU A 45 4.90 4.89 -0.25
N GLY A 46 4.44 6.15 -0.26
CA GLY A 46 4.29 6.94 0.96
C GLY A 46 3.31 6.33 1.97
N ALA A 47 2.28 5.60 1.52
CA ALA A 47 1.41 4.83 2.42
C ALA A 47 2.13 3.60 3.01
N LEU A 48 2.99 2.93 2.24
CA LEU A 48 3.77 1.78 2.69
C LEU A 48 4.92 2.16 3.62
N GLU A 49 5.51 3.34 3.46
CA GLU A 49 6.46 3.89 4.43
C GLU A 49 5.81 4.12 5.79
N LEU A 50 4.54 4.51 5.80
CA LEU A 50 3.78 4.66 7.04
C LEU A 50 3.40 3.28 7.58
N GLU A 51 2.71 2.45 6.79
CA GLU A 51 2.24 1.12 7.18
C GLU A 51 2.71 0.05 6.18
N PRO A 52 3.87 -0.59 6.42
CA PRO A 52 4.44 -1.58 5.50
C PRO A 52 3.56 -2.80 5.23
N LEU A 53 2.68 -3.14 6.18
CA LEU A 53 1.75 -4.28 6.08
C LEU A 53 0.36 -3.89 5.55
N ASN A 54 0.21 -2.68 4.98
CA ASN A 54 -1.08 -2.21 4.46
C ASN A 54 -1.39 -2.79 3.07
N GLU A 55 -2.26 -3.81 3.03
CA GLU A 55 -2.66 -4.43 1.77
C GLU A 55 -3.31 -3.48 0.76
N SER A 56 -4.03 -2.45 1.22
CA SER A 56 -4.67 -1.49 0.32
C SER A 56 -3.62 -0.65 -0.42
N ALA A 57 -2.54 -0.26 0.26
CA ALA A 57 -1.43 0.45 -0.35
C ALA A 57 -0.70 -0.42 -1.38
N VAL A 58 -0.46 -1.70 -1.07
CA VAL A 58 0.13 -2.66 -2.01
C VAL A 58 -0.75 -2.88 -3.23
N ALA A 59 -2.06 -3.06 -3.03
CA ALA A 59 -3.01 -3.20 -4.13
C ALA A 59 -2.99 -1.97 -5.05
N LEU A 60 -2.93 -0.77 -4.48
CA LEU A 60 -2.83 0.49 -5.24
C LEU A 60 -1.52 0.56 -6.03
N LEU A 61 -0.39 0.21 -5.41
CA LEU A 61 0.92 0.19 -6.09
C LEU A 61 0.92 -0.79 -7.27
N ILE A 62 0.46 -2.03 -7.05
CA ILE A 62 0.33 -3.04 -8.12
C ILE A 62 -0.57 -2.53 -9.26
N ASN A 63 -1.71 -1.91 -8.93
CA ASN A 63 -2.61 -1.36 -9.93
C ASN A 63 -1.97 -0.22 -10.74
N ALA A 64 -1.23 0.67 -10.09
CA ALA A 64 -0.51 1.76 -10.76
C ALA A 64 0.60 1.22 -11.69
N GLU A 65 1.35 0.22 -11.24
CA GLU A 65 2.39 -0.46 -12.02
C GLU A 65 1.82 -1.22 -13.22
N LEU A 66 0.68 -1.90 -13.05
CA LEU A 66 -0.02 -2.53 -14.17
C LEU A 66 -0.53 -1.49 -15.18
N LYS A 67 -1.06 -0.36 -14.71
CA LYS A 67 -1.57 0.72 -15.57
C LYS A 67 -0.44 1.43 -16.33
N SER A 68 0.78 1.47 -15.78
CA SER A 68 1.98 1.95 -16.48
C SER A 68 2.66 0.89 -17.37
N GLY A 69 2.11 -0.33 -17.44
CA GLY A 69 2.65 -1.45 -18.22
C GLY A 69 3.81 -2.18 -17.55
N ASN A 70 4.19 -1.82 -16.32
CA ASN A 70 5.33 -2.40 -15.62
C ASN A 70 4.97 -3.66 -14.81
N ARG A 71 4.58 -4.71 -15.54
CA ARG A 71 4.15 -6.00 -14.95
C ARG A 71 5.22 -6.66 -14.09
N ALA A 72 6.50 -6.52 -14.48
CA ALA A 72 7.61 -7.08 -13.72
C ALA A 72 7.74 -6.43 -12.34
N ARG A 73 7.51 -5.11 -12.24
CA ARG A 73 7.49 -4.40 -10.95
C ARG A 73 6.28 -4.84 -10.12
N ALA A 74 5.09 -4.93 -10.72
CA ALA A 74 3.88 -5.44 -10.07
C ALA A 74 4.09 -6.81 -9.43
N LEU A 75 4.69 -7.75 -10.16
CA LEU A 75 4.96 -9.09 -9.66
C LEU A 75 5.95 -9.07 -8.47
N ARG A 76 7.02 -8.28 -8.58
CA ARG A 76 8.00 -8.13 -7.49
C ARG A 76 7.38 -7.51 -6.26
N THR A 77 6.56 -6.47 -6.41
CA THR A 77 5.82 -5.81 -5.33
C THR A 77 4.96 -6.82 -4.57
N PHE A 78 4.16 -7.64 -5.27
CA PHE A 78 3.34 -8.67 -4.63
C PHE A 78 4.17 -9.73 -3.91
N GLN A 79 5.22 -10.24 -4.54
CA GLN A 79 6.08 -11.27 -3.95
C GLN A 79 6.81 -10.78 -2.70
N ALA A 80 7.36 -9.56 -2.75
CA ALA A 80 8.03 -8.94 -1.61
C ALA A 80 7.06 -8.75 -0.44
N PHE A 81 5.85 -8.26 -0.71
CA PHE A 81 4.83 -8.10 0.32
C PHE A 81 4.41 -9.44 0.94
N ARG A 82 4.14 -10.46 0.11
CA ARG A 82 3.77 -11.79 0.61
C ARG A 82 4.84 -12.37 1.52
N THR A 83 6.11 -12.28 1.12
CA THR A 83 7.22 -12.73 1.96
C THR A 83 7.28 -11.95 3.28
N HIS A 84 7.15 -10.62 3.22
CA HIS A 84 7.18 -9.78 4.42
C HIS A 84 6.02 -10.10 5.38
N LEU A 85 4.80 -10.24 4.86
CA LEU A 85 3.62 -10.60 5.65
C LEU A 85 3.75 -11.98 6.31
N GLY A 86 4.31 -12.96 5.57
CA GLY A 86 4.59 -14.29 6.10
C GLY A 86 5.65 -14.28 7.19
N VAL A 87 6.69 -13.46 7.06
CA VAL A 87 7.75 -13.33 8.08
C VAL A 87 7.24 -12.62 9.34
N GLU A 88 6.51 -11.51 9.18
CA GLU A 88 6.06 -10.68 10.31
C GLU A 88 4.86 -11.27 11.05
N LEU A 89 3.89 -11.84 10.33
CA LEU A 89 2.61 -12.26 10.89
C LEU A 89 2.29 -13.75 10.70
N GLY A 90 3.07 -14.49 9.91
CA GLY A 90 2.82 -15.92 9.65
C GLY A 90 1.55 -16.20 8.84
N ILE A 91 1.06 -15.20 8.09
CA ILE A 91 -0.18 -15.29 7.30
C ILE A 91 0.07 -15.01 5.81
N GLU A 92 -0.85 -15.49 4.97
CA GLU A 92 -0.89 -15.17 3.55
C GLU A 92 -1.71 -13.88 3.29
N PRO A 93 -1.47 -13.20 2.14
CA PRO A 93 -2.27 -12.06 1.73
C PRO A 93 -3.75 -12.39 1.60
N SER A 94 -4.61 -11.40 1.85
CA SER A 94 -6.05 -11.59 1.68
C SER A 94 -6.41 -11.98 0.25
N GLU A 95 -7.58 -12.60 0.10
CA GLU A 95 -8.13 -12.91 -1.23
C GLU A 95 -8.27 -11.67 -2.12
N HIS A 96 -8.50 -10.50 -1.55
CA HIS A 96 -8.59 -9.27 -2.33
C HIS A 96 -7.25 -8.97 -3.02
N LEU A 97 -6.15 -9.04 -2.27
CA LEU A 97 -4.82 -8.80 -2.84
C LEU A 97 -4.41 -9.92 -3.79
N ALA A 98 -4.78 -11.17 -3.50
CA ALA A 98 -4.57 -12.30 -4.40
C ALA A 98 -5.26 -12.10 -5.76
N ARG A 99 -6.53 -11.66 -5.78
CA ARG A 99 -7.25 -11.31 -7.04
C ARG A 99 -6.57 -10.19 -7.82
N VAL A 100 -5.99 -9.19 -7.14
CA VAL A 100 -5.20 -8.15 -7.81
C VAL A 100 -3.94 -8.75 -8.43
N ALA A 101 -3.27 -9.69 -7.76
CA ALA A 101 -2.09 -10.37 -8.26
C ALA A 101 -2.38 -11.31 -9.45
N GLU A 102 -3.54 -11.95 -9.50
CA GLU A 102 -3.96 -12.79 -10.63
C GLU A 102 -3.95 -12.01 -11.96
N ARG A 103 -4.34 -10.72 -11.94
CA ARG A 103 -4.30 -9.83 -13.13
C ARG A 103 -2.88 -9.60 -13.66
N ILE A 104 -1.86 -9.78 -12.84
CA ILE A 104 -0.44 -9.75 -13.25
C ILE A 104 -0.09 -10.96 -14.11
N ASN A 105 -0.86 -12.06 -14.06
CA ASN A 105 -0.61 -13.27 -14.83
C ASN A 105 -1.53 -13.41 -16.06
N SER A 106 -2.75 -12.85 -16.05
CA SER A 106 -3.77 -13.07 -17.10
C SER A 106 -3.54 -12.35 -18.44
N ASN A 107 -2.65 -11.37 -18.53
CA ASN A 107 -2.40 -10.56 -19.75
C ASN A 107 -1.20 -11.11 -20.57
N ARG A 108 -1.23 -12.41 -20.86
CA ARG A 108 -0.16 -13.16 -21.54
C ARG A 108 -0.52 -13.58 -22.98
N THR A 109 -1.46 -12.89 -23.60
CA THR A 109 -1.86 -13.05 -25.02
C THR A 109 -1.37 -11.88 -25.83
#